data_AF-A0A7Z9BL31-F1
#
_entry.id   AF-A0A7Z9BL31-F1
#
_cell.length_a   1.000
_cell.length_b   1.000
_cell.length_c   1.000
_cell.angle_alpha   90.00
_cell.angle_beta   90.00
_cell.angle_gamma   90.00
#
_symmetry.space_group_name_H-M   'P 1'
#
loop_
_entity.id
_entity.type
_entity.pdbx_description
1 polymer ?
#
loop_
_entity_poly.entity_id
_entity_poly.type
_entity_poly.pdbx_seq_one_letter_code
_entity_poly.pdbx_strand_id
1 'polypeptide(L)'
;MLPNLEEFGINAPVYIRKIDSRSRWNPEGCSNDEERAQKIADSLFKEEVYSLWRVTSKLEFYGVIASLSSRRNPKHQDIDFIWIMEEELEEVGIQPEAIPEGDCLLVQNLHFNAQIDNIKVQQLCLNLLRKGRQAQRCKKKTTKLILDYQASQQCKAANSNFLKCRCEDLLEISVT
;
A
#
# COMPACT_ATOMS: atom_id res chain seq x y z
N MET A 1 3.15 14.17 -15.83
CA MET A 1 2.01 13.25 -15.96
C MET A 1 1.95 12.41 -14.69
N LEU A 2 0.75 12.23 -14.13
CA LEU A 2 0.55 11.33 -12.98
C LEU A 2 0.61 9.87 -13.45
N PRO A 3 1.07 8.92 -12.60
CA PRO A 3 1.27 7.54 -13.01
C PRO A 3 -0.05 6.76 -13.06
N ASN A 4 -0.21 5.86 -14.01
CA ASN A 4 -1.29 4.86 -13.95
C ASN A 4 -0.86 3.62 -13.15
N LEU A 5 -1.82 2.77 -12.77
CA LEU A 5 -1.57 1.58 -11.95
C LEU A 5 -0.77 0.52 -12.72
N GLU A 6 -1.02 0.42 -14.02
CA GLU A 6 -0.38 -0.51 -14.95
C GLU A 6 1.12 -0.24 -15.09
N GLU A 7 1.57 1.00 -14.86
CA GLU A 7 3.00 1.35 -14.80
C GLU A 7 3.74 0.66 -13.63
N PHE A 8 2.99 0.20 -12.63
CA PHE A 8 3.47 -0.62 -11.51
C PHE A 8 3.10 -2.11 -11.66
N GLY A 9 2.54 -2.50 -12.81
CA GLY A 9 2.03 -3.84 -13.06
C GLY A 9 0.78 -4.19 -12.24
N ILE A 10 0.07 -3.20 -11.68
CA ILE A 10 -1.12 -3.42 -10.88
C ILE A 10 -2.34 -3.54 -11.80
N ASN A 11 -3.10 -4.62 -11.64
CA ASN A 11 -4.46 -4.74 -12.15
C ASN A 11 -5.42 -4.73 -10.95
N ALA A 12 -6.15 -3.63 -10.75
CA ALA A 12 -7.02 -3.44 -9.59
C ALA A 12 -8.28 -4.35 -9.67
N PRO A 13 -8.87 -4.76 -8.53
CA PRO A 13 -8.56 -4.34 -7.16
C PRO A 13 -7.38 -5.10 -6.52
N VAL A 14 -6.56 -4.41 -5.73
CA VAL A 14 -5.44 -5.01 -4.97
C VAL A 14 -5.31 -4.40 -3.59
N TYR A 15 -4.67 -5.11 -2.68
CA TYR A 15 -4.14 -4.59 -1.43
C TYR A 15 -2.70 -4.13 -1.63
N ILE A 16 -2.39 -2.89 -1.24
CA ILE A 16 -1.03 -2.34 -1.21
C ILE A 16 -0.46 -2.49 0.19
N ARG A 17 0.73 -3.08 0.30
CA ARG A 17 1.52 -3.10 1.52
C ARG A 17 2.80 -2.30 1.32
N LYS A 18 2.98 -1.24 2.11
CA LYS A 18 4.25 -0.52 2.16
C LYS A 18 5.33 -1.47 2.70
N ILE A 19 6.51 -1.47 2.07
CA ILE A 19 7.69 -2.18 2.55
C ILE A 19 8.81 -1.17 2.81
N ASP A 20 9.79 -1.54 3.62
CA ASP A 20 10.89 -0.61 3.97
C ASP A 20 11.90 -0.44 2.85
N SER A 21 12.16 -1.49 2.07
CA SER A 21 12.94 -1.38 0.84
C SER A 21 12.65 -2.53 -0.13
N ARG A 22 12.88 -2.29 -1.42
CA ARG A 22 12.87 -3.35 -2.44
C ARG A 22 13.94 -4.44 -2.23
N SER A 23 15.05 -4.14 -1.55
CA SER A 23 16.08 -5.16 -1.25
C SER A 23 15.60 -6.16 -0.21
N ARG A 24 14.67 -5.80 0.67
CA ARG A 24 14.02 -6.74 1.59
C ARG A 24 13.12 -7.75 0.87
N TRP A 25 12.55 -7.40 -0.28
CA TRP A 25 11.82 -8.32 -1.16
C TRP A 25 12.73 -9.22 -2.02
N ASN A 26 13.98 -8.81 -2.22
CA ASN A 26 14.98 -9.54 -3.00
C ASN A 26 16.22 -9.80 -2.14
N PRO A 27 16.11 -10.60 -1.06
CA PRO A 27 17.25 -10.87 -0.19
C PRO A 27 18.33 -11.67 -0.94
N GLU A 28 19.59 -11.33 -0.68
CA GLU A 28 20.74 -12.02 -1.28
C GLU A 28 21.00 -13.39 -0.64
N GLY A 29 21.77 -14.22 -1.35
CA GLY A 29 22.24 -15.52 -0.85
C GLY A 29 21.10 -16.51 -0.57
N CYS A 30 20.05 -16.51 -1.39
CA CYS A 30 18.97 -17.50 -1.33
C CYS A 30 19.18 -18.58 -2.39
N SER A 31 19.00 -19.83 -2.02
CA SER A 31 19.23 -20.99 -2.89
C SER A 31 17.96 -21.40 -3.65
N ASN A 32 16.79 -21.04 -3.12
CA ASN A 32 15.46 -21.33 -3.69
C ASN A 32 14.41 -20.31 -3.21
N ASP A 33 13.19 -20.44 -3.74
CA ASP A 33 12.08 -19.54 -3.42
C ASP A 33 11.56 -19.72 -1.99
N GLU A 34 11.63 -20.92 -1.41
CA GLU A 34 11.21 -21.20 -0.04
C GLU A 34 12.08 -20.46 0.99
N GLU A 35 13.41 -20.54 0.82
CA GLU A 35 14.38 -19.81 1.63
C GLU A 35 14.20 -18.30 1.46
N ARG A 36 13.96 -17.85 0.23
CA ARG A 36 13.69 -16.45 -0.07
C ARG A 36 12.41 -15.97 0.61
N ALA A 37 11.32 -16.74 0.52
CA ALA A 37 10.04 -16.42 1.15
C ALA A 37 10.17 -16.30 2.68
N GLN A 38 10.92 -17.21 3.31
CA GLN A 38 11.23 -17.13 4.74
C GLN A 38 11.95 -15.83 5.10
N LYS A 39 13.02 -15.48 4.38
CA LYS A 39 13.78 -14.23 4.64
C LYS A 39 12.93 -12.98 4.41
N ILE A 40 12.03 -13.01 3.43
CA ILE A 40 11.07 -11.93 3.20
C ILE A 40 10.12 -11.80 4.40
N ALA A 41 9.51 -12.91 4.84
CA ALA A 41 8.61 -12.94 5.99
C ALA A 41 9.30 -12.36 7.24
N ASP A 42 10.48 -12.89 7.59
CA ASP A 42 11.23 -12.48 8.78
C ASP A 42 11.67 -11.00 8.73
N SER A 43 11.84 -10.42 7.54
CA SER A 43 12.37 -9.07 7.39
C SER A 43 11.29 -8.00 7.18
N LEU A 44 10.19 -8.32 6.51
CA LEU A 44 9.11 -7.39 6.17
C LEU A 44 7.84 -7.57 7.01
N PHE A 45 7.73 -8.68 7.74
CA PHE A 45 6.52 -9.05 8.48
C PHE A 45 6.88 -9.43 9.93
N LYS A 46 7.44 -8.46 10.66
CA LYS A 46 7.88 -8.64 12.06
C LYS A 46 6.81 -8.33 13.10
N GLU A 47 5.71 -7.74 12.65
CA GLU A 47 4.60 -7.27 13.48
C GLU A 47 3.52 -8.35 13.49
N GLU A 48 2.68 -8.42 14.53
CA GLU A 48 1.56 -9.37 14.52
C GLU A 48 0.40 -8.90 13.64
N VAL A 49 0.32 -7.59 13.40
CA VAL A 49 -0.75 -6.93 12.65
C VAL A 49 -0.15 -6.15 11.49
N TYR A 50 -0.70 -6.36 10.30
CA TYR A 50 -0.15 -5.84 9.06
C TYR A 50 -1.12 -4.88 8.39
N SER A 51 -0.68 -3.64 8.19
CA SER A 51 -1.40 -2.64 7.41
C SER A 51 -1.43 -3.00 5.92
N LEU A 52 -2.63 -3.04 5.36
CA LEU A 52 -2.95 -3.25 3.96
C LEU A 52 -3.88 -2.13 3.48
N TRP A 53 -3.66 -1.62 2.27
CA TRP A 53 -4.51 -0.57 1.69
C TRP A 53 -5.20 -1.09 0.44
N ARG A 54 -6.51 -1.32 0.48
CA ARG A 54 -7.28 -1.78 -0.67
C ARG A 54 -7.44 -0.63 -1.67
N VAL A 55 -6.99 -0.83 -2.90
CA VAL A 55 -7.10 0.13 -3.99
C VAL A 55 -7.81 -0.51 -5.18
N THR A 56 -8.84 0.18 -5.65
CA THR A 56 -9.67 -0.18 -6.81
C THR A 56 -9.46 0.79 -7.97
N SER A 57 -8.87 1.97 -7.70
CA SER A 57 -8.61 3.00 -8.71
C SER A 57 -7.29 3.74 -8.49
N LYS A 58 -6.81 4.43 -9.54
CA LYS A 58 -5.63 5.30 -9.46
C LYS A 58 -5.78 6.44 -8.45
N LEU A 59 -7.01 6.96 -8.27
CA LEU A 59 -7.26 8.06 -7.34
C LEU A 59 -7.10 7.61 -5.88
N GLU A 60 -7.59 6.41 -5.57
CA GLU A 60 -7.40 5.78 -4.26
C GLU A 60 -5.91 5.51 -4.01
N PHE A 61 -5.19 4.99 -5.00
CA PHE A 61 -3.74 4.82 -4.91
C PHE A 61 -3.01 6.14 -4.61
N TYR A 62 -3.37 7.24 -5.27
CA TYR A 62 -2.80 8.55 -4.95
C TYR A 62 -3.10 8.99 -3.52
N GLY A 63 -4.31 8.70 -3.02
CA GLY A 63 -4.70 8.95 -1.63
C GLY A 63 -3.81 8.17 -0.67
N VAL A 64 -3.66 6.86 -0.90
CA VAL A 64 -2.79 5.98 -0.10
C VAL A 64 -1.34 6.50 -0.08
N ILE A 65 -0.79 6.89 -1.23
CA ILE A 65 0.56 7.48 -1.31
C ILE A 65 0.67 8.77 -0.50
N ALA A 66 -0.34 9.64 -0.54
CA ALA A 66 -0.35 10.86 0.27
C ALA A 66 -0.41 10.55 1.78
N SER A 67 -1.25 9.59 2.18
CA SER A 67 -1.35 9.10 3.56
C SER A 67 -0.02 8.54 4.06
N LEU A 68 0.61 7.63 3.30
CA LEU A 68 1.92 7.05 3.63
C LEU A 68 3.06 8.08 3.69
N SER A 69 2.89 9.25 3.07
CA SER A 69 3.86 10.34 3.03
C SER A 69 3.65 11.38 4.13
N SER A 70 2.44 11.51 4.69
CA SER A 70 2.02 12.64 5.53
C SER A 70 2.91 12.82 6.76
N ARG A 71 3.34 11.70 7.36
CA ARG A 71 4.18 11.62 8.57
C ARG A 71 5.68 11.62 8.28
N ARG A 72 6.11 11.71 7.02
CA ARG A 72 7.52 11.67 6.63
C ARG A 72 8.12 13.06 6.50
N ASN A 73 9.41 13.19 6.80
CA ASN A 73 10.20 14.39 6.54
C ASN A 73 11.50 14.05 5.79
N PRO A 74 11.70 14.51 4.53
CA PRO A 74 10.73 15.23 3.69
C PRO A 74 9.54 14.34 3.30
N LYS A 75 8.35 14.91 3.00
CA LYS A 75 7.17 14.12 2.60
C LYS A 75 7.35 13.38 1.26
N HIS A 76 8.09 13.98 0.32
CA HIS A 76 8.26 13.47 -1.03
C HIS A 76 9.47 12.52 -1.13
N GLN A 77 9.34 11.34 -0.55
CA GLN A 77 10.37 10.28 -0.59
C GLN A 77 9.97 9.15 -1.54
N ASP A 78 10.92 8.24 -1.81
CA ASP A 78 10.59 6.96 -2.43
C ASP A 78 9.65 6.16 -1.50
N ILE A 79 8.64 5.53 -2.08
CA ILE A 79 7.76 4.60 -1.39
C ILE A 79 7.87 3.26 -2.09
N ASP A 80 8.46 2.31 -1.38
CA ASP A 80 8.50 0.91 -1.81
C ASP A 80 7.26 0.19 -1.29
N PHE A 81 6.68 -0.65 -2.14
CA PHE A 81 5.50 -1.42 -1.79
C PHE A 81 5.43 -2.73 -2.57
N ILE A 82 4.64 -3.66 -2.06
CA ILE A 82 4.11 -4.79 -2.83
C ILE A 82 2.60 -4.62 -2.98
N TRP A 83 2.03 -5.28 -3.98
CA TRP A 83 0.59 -5.38 -4.15
C TRP A 83 0.17 -6.84 -4.14
N ILE A 84 -1.03 -7.11 -3.65
CA ILE A 84 -1.55 -8.45 -3.34
C ILE A 84 -3.01 -8.49 -3.77
N MET A 85 -3.41 -9.50 -4.53
CA MET A 85 -4.81 -9.74 -4.90
C MET A 85 -5.59 -10.29 -3.70
N GLU A 86 -6.91 -10.07 -3.68
CA GLU A 86 -7.78 -10.61 -2.64
C GLU A 86 -7.72 -12.14 -2.59
N GLU A 87 -7.79 -12.80 -3.75
CA GLU A 87 -7.61 -14.26 -3.88
C GLU A 87 -6.27 -14.77 -3.34
N GLU A 88 -5.19 -13.98 -3.44
CA GLU A 88 -3.86 -14.37 -2.91
C GLU A 88 -3.85 -14.36 -1.36
N LEU A 89 -4.68 -13.54 -0.72
CA LEU A 89 -4.87 -13.55 0.75
C LEU A 89 -5.79 -14.70 1.18
N GLU A 90 -6.87 -14.95 0.42
CA GLU A 90 -7.82 -16.03 0.67
C GLU A 90 -7.15 -17.41 0.57
N GLU A 91 -6.26 -17.61 -0.42
CA GLU A 91 -5.49 -18.84 -0.64
C GLU A 91 -4.72 -19.31 0.61
N VAL A 92 -4.30 -18.37 1.46
CA VAL A 92 -3.54 -18.65 2.71
C VAL A 92 -4.38 -18.40 3.98
N GLY A 93 -5.68 -18.19 3.83
CA GLY A 93 -6.61 -18.00 4.94
C GLY A 93 -6.35 -16.73 5.74
N ILE A 94 -6.00 -15.64 5.05
CA ILE A 94 -5.87 -14.30 5.63
C ILE A 94 -7.12 -13.51 5.31
N GLN A 95 -7.76 -12.96 6.34
CA GLN A 95 -8.93 -12.11 6.23
C GLN A 95 -8.61 -10.74 6.83
N PRO A 96 -8.35 -9.71 6.00
CA PRO A 96 -8.13 -8.36 6.49
C PRO A 96 -9.41 -7.76 7.07
N GLU A 97 -9.28 -7.07 8.20
CA GLU A 97 -10.37 -6.35 8.85
C GLU A 97 -10.24 -4.85 8.59
N ALA A 98 -11.35 -4.20 8.20
CA ALA A 98 -11.36 -2.77 7.93
C ALA A 98 -11.10 -1.99 9.22
N ILE A 99 -10.07 -1.15 9.23
CA ILE A 99 -9.72 -0.30 10.37
C ILE A 99 -9.46 1.11 9.85
N PRO A 100 -10.26 2.13 10.26
CA PRO A 100 -10.06 3.50 9.83
C PRO A 100 -8.65 4.01 10.17
N GLU A 101 -7.81 4.21 9.15
CA GLU A 101 -6.47 4.77 9.31
C GLU A 101 -6.10 5.74 8.16
N GLY A 102 -5.28 6.74 8.47
CA GLY A 102 -4.80 7.73 7.52
C GLY A 102 -5.43 9.10 7.73
N ASP A 103 -4.93 10.08 6.97
CA ASP A 103 -5.17 11.50 7.25
C ASP A 103 -6.35 12.11 6.45
N CYS A 104 -7.17 11.29 5.79
CA CYS A 104 -8.44 11.72 5.21
C CYS A 104 -9.50 10.60 5.14
N LEU A 105 -10.78 10.96 5.08
CA LEU A 105 -11.89 10.00 5.08
C LEU A 105 -11.80 8.97 3.96
N LEU A 106 -11.38 9.39 2.75
CA LEU A 106 -11.23 8.48 1.62
C LEU A 106 -10.29 7.35 1.99
N VAL A 107 -9.08 7.65 2.47
CA VAL A 107 -8.07 6.62 2.77
C VAL A 107 -8.40 5.81 4.02
N GLN A 108 -9.12 6.40 4.98
CA GLN A 108 -9.60 5.68 6.17
C GLN A 108 -10.47 4.47 5.80
N ASN A 109 -11.28 4.59 4.74
CA ASN A 109 -12.10 3.49 4.25
C ASN A 109 -11.33 2.47 3.39
N LEU A 110 -10.05 2.72 3.11
CA LEU A 110 -9.19 1.84 2.31
C LEU A 110 -8.25 1.01 3.18
N HIS A 111 -8.12 1.31 4.47
CA HIS A 111 -7.16 0.65 5.33
C HIS A 111 -7.76 -0.60 6.00
N PHE A 112 -6.97 -1.67 5.96
CA PHE A 112 -7.27 -2.94 6.58
C PHE A 112 -6.07 -3.41 7.38
N ASN A 113 -6.33 -4.01 8.53
CA ASN A 113 -5.34 -4.74 9.28
C ASN A 113 -5.54 -6.24 9.06
N ALA A 114 -4.46 -6.97 8.83
CA ALA A 114 -4.48 -8.42 8.80
C ALA A 114 -3.62 -8.93 9.96
N GLN A 115 -4.20 -9.78 10.82
CA GLN A 115 -3.41 -10.53 11.80
C GLN A 115 -2.99 -11.84 11.15
N ILE A 116 -1.67 -12.02 10.95
CA ILE A 116 -1.15 -13.15 10.17
C ILE A 116 -0.03 -13.82 10.96
N ASP A 117 -0.15 -15.13 11.18
CA ASP A 117 0.96 -15.90 11.74
C ASP A 117 2.11 -16.04 10.73
N ASN A 118 3.32 -16.32 11.22
CA ASN A 118 4.51 -16.37 10.35
C ASN A 118 4.40 -17.43 9.24
N ILE A 119 3.69 -18.54 9.49
CA ILE A 119 3.54 -19.63 8.51
C ILE A 119 2.70 -19.13 7.33
N LYS A 120 1.57 -18.49 7.58
CA LYS A 120 0.71 -17.90 6.55
C LYS A 120 1.43 -16.79 5.78
N VAL A 121 2.21 -15.94 6.46
CA VAL A 121 3.02 -14.91 5.78
C VAL A 121 4.05 -15.54 4.86
N GLN A 122 4.76 -16.57 5.31
CA GLN A 122 5.76 -17.26 4.48
C GLN A 122 5.09 -17.89 3.25
N GLN A 123 3.95 -18.54 3.42
CA GLN A 123 3.16 -19.10 2.31
C GLN A 123 2.72 -18.03 1.34
N LEU A 124 2.22 -16.88 1.83
CA LEU A 124 1.86 -15.74 1.00
C LEU A 124 3.06 -15.25 0.19
N CYS A 125 4.21 -15.05 0.84
CA CYS A 125 5.43 -14.61 0.15
C CYS A 125 5.85 -15.61 -0.93
N LEU A 126 5.79 -16.91 -0.66
CA LEU A 126 6.11 -17.96 -1.62
C LEU A 126 5.16 -17.93 -2.83
N ASN A 127 3.84 -17.83 -2.60
CA ASN A 127 2.84 -17.73 -3.67
C ASN A 127 3.09 -16.51 -4.54
N LEU A 128 3.35 -15.35 -3.92
CA LEU A 128 3.65 -14.11 -4.63
C LEU A 128 4.93 -14.23 -5.47
N LEU A 129 6.00 -14.82 -4.94
CA LEU A 129 7.24 -15.05 -5.69
C LEU A 129 7.03 -15.96 -6.91
N ARG A 130 6.30 -17.07 -6.74
CA ARG A 130 6.00 -18.03 -7.82
C ARG A 130 5.12 -17.41 -8.91
N LYS A 131 4.24 -16.47 -8.55
CA LYS A 131 3.47 -15.65 -9.50
C LYS A 131 4.29 -14.50 -10.12
N GLY A 132 5.60 -14.43 -9.87
CA GLY A 132 6.50 -13.42 -10.42
C GLY A 132 6.32 -12.03 -9.82
N ARG A 133 5.71 -11.91 -8.63
CA ARG A 133 5.43 -10.60 -8.01
C ARG A 133 6.73 -9.88 -7.66
N GLN A 134 6.82 -8.63 -8.13
CA GLN A 134 7.95 -7.76 -7.86
C GLN A 134 7.55 -6.63 -6.92
N ALA A 135 8.46 -6.26 -6.02
CA ALA A 135 8.33 -5.03 -5.26
C ALA A 135 8.47 -3.80 -6.17
N GLN A 136 7.52 -2.89 -6.04
CA GLN A 136 7.39 -1.69 -6.82
C GLN A 136 7.90 -0.47 -6.04
N ARG A 137 8.22 0.60 -6.77
CA ARG A 137 8.66 1.87 -6.19
C ARG A 137 7.91 3.03 -6.81
N CYS A 138 7.16 3.76 -6.00
CA CYS A 138 6.76 5.12 -6.32
C CYS A 138 7.98 6.02 -6.06
N LYS A 139 8.66 6.43 -7.13
CA LYS A 139 9.88 7.26 -7.04
C LYS A 139 9.55 8.64 -6.49
N LYS A 140 10.49 9.26 -5.78
CA LYS A 140 10.41 10.63 -5.23
C LYS A 140 9.76 11.65 -6.15
N LYS A 141 10.12 11.67 -7.44
CA LYS A 141 9.53 12.58 -8.44
C LYS A 141 8.03 12.31 -8.64
N THR A 142 7.66 11.04 -8.73
CA THR A 142 6.27 10.59 -8.84
C THR A 142 5.49 10.86 -7.56
N THR A 143 6.06 10.55 -6.39
CA THR A 143 5.49 10.89 -5.08
C THR A 143 5.20 12.38 -4.99
N LYS A 144 6.15 13.23 -5.39
CA LYS A 144 5.94 14.68 -5.42
C LYS A 144 4.77 15.08 -6.32
N LEU A 145 4.68 14.54 -7.54
CA LEU A 145 3.56 14.84 -8.46
C LEU A 145 2.21 14.42 -7.86
N ILE A 146 2.16 13.26 -7.21
CA ILE A 146 0.95 12.78 -6.51
C ILE A 146 0.58 13.73 -5.37
N LEU A 147 1.55 14.14 -4.55
CA LEU A 147 1.32 15.07 -3.44
C LEU A 147 0.84 16.44 -3.93
N ASP A 148 1.44 16.97 -5.00
CA ASP A 148 1.05 18.25 -5.59
C ASP A 148 -0.39 18.17 -6.16
N TYR A 149 -0.75 17.06 -6.82
CA TYR A 149 -2.12 16.80 -7.25
C TYR A 149 -3.10 16.69 -6.08
N GLN A 150 -2.78 15.91 -5.06
CA GLN A 150 -3.64 15.74 -3.88
C GLN A 150 -3.81 17.07 -3.14
N ALA A 151 -2.77 17.90 -3.06
CA ALA A 151 -2.87 19.24 -2.51
C ALA A 151 -3.80 20.14 -3.34
N SER A 152 -3.77 20.05 -4.68
CA SER A 152 -4.72 20.77 -5.55
C SER A 152 -6.17 20.29 -5.39
N GLN A 153 -6.37 19.08 -4.86
CA GLN A 153 -7.68 18.54 -4.48
C GLN A 153 -8.02 18.82 -3.00
N GLN A 154 -7.27 19.71 -2.33
CA GLN A 154 -7.46 20.06 -0.91
C GLN A 154 -7.34 18.85 0.04
N CYS A 155 -6.54 17.84 -0.31
CA CYS A 155 -6.33 16.67 0.54
C CYS A 155 -5.47 17.00 1.78
N LYS A 156 -6.02 16.74 2.97
CA LYS A 156 -5.34 16.97 4.27
C LYS A 156 -4.07 16.13 4.45
N ALA A 157 -4.01 14.93 3.88
CA ALA A 157 -2.80 14.09 3.92
C ALA A 157 -1.60 14.75 3.22
N ALA A 158 -1.86 15.48 2.12
CA ALA A 158 -0.82 16.22 1.42
C ALA A 158 -0.44 17.51 2.19
N ASN A 159 -1.43 18.25 2.68
CA ASN A 159 -1.24 19.48 3.44
C ASN A 159 -2.23 19.58 4.62
N SER A 160 -1.71 19.46 5.83
CA SER A 160 -2.48 19.46 7.08
C SER A 160 -3.15 20.80 7.39
N ASN A 161 -2.79 21.88 6.69
CA ASN A 161 -3.36 23.21 6.91
C ASN A 161 -4.74 23.40 6.24
N PHE A 162 -5.22 22.44 5.45
CA PHE A 162 -6.55 22.51 4.87
C PHE A 162 -7.64 22.23 5.93
N LEU A 163 -8.64 23.10 5.99
CA LEU A 163 -9.75 23.00 6.96
C LEU A 163 -10.70 21.82 6.64
N LYS A 164 -11.00 21.60 5.35
CA LYS A 164 -11.85 20.50 4.86
C LYS A 164 -11.13 19.76 3.72
N CYS A 165 -11.28 18.44 3.66
CA CYS A 165 -10.86 17.65 2.50
C CYS A 165 -11.98 17.63 1.46
N ARG A 166 -11.68 17.79 0.17
CA ARG A 166 -12.69 17.61 -0.89
C ARG A 166 -13.35 16.22 -0.85
N CYS A 167 -12.63 15.22 -0.34
CA CYS A 167 -13.16 13.88 -0.12
C CYS A 167 -14.28 13.81 0.94
N GLU A 168 -14.34 14.78 1.85
CA GLU A 168 -15.41 14.91 2.84
C GLU A 168 -16.70 15.45 2.18
N ASP A 169 -16.60 16.30 1.15
CA ASP A 169 -17.75 16.86 0.43
C ASP A 169 -18.48 15.84 -0.47
N LEU A 170 -17.74 14.88 -1.04
CA LEU A 170 -18.30 13.87 -1.95
C LEU A 170 -19.14 12.82 -1.21
N LEU A 171 -18.89 12.60 0.08
CA LEU A 171 -19.64 11.67 0.91
C LEU A 171 -20.97 12.27 1.38
N GLU A 172 -21.05 13.58 1.62
CA GLU A 172 -22.29 14.27 2.01
C GLU A 172 -23.38 14.14 0.91
N ILE A 173 -22.98 14.13 -0.36
CA ILE A 173 -23.91 13.99 -1.50
C ILE A 173 -24.43 12.55 -1.66
N SER A 174 -23.75 11.54 -1.10
CA SER A 174 -24.13 10.12 -1.25
C SER A 174 -25.11 9.63 -0.16
N VAL A 175 -25.43 10.49 0.82
CA VAL A 175 -26.31 10.20 1.96
C VAL A 175 -27.59 11.07 1.92
N THR A 176 -27.85 11.76 0.81
CA THR A 176 -29.08 12.54 0.55
C THR A 176 -29.78 12.04 -0.70
#